data_AF-A0A8J2KAP4-F1
#
_entry.id   AF-A0A8J2KAP4-F1
#
_cell.length_a   1.000
_cell.length_b   1.000
_cell.length_c   1.000
_cell.angle_alpha   90.00
_cell.angle_beta   90.00
_cell.angle_gamma   90.00
#
_symmetry.space_group_name_H-M   'P 1'
#
loop_
_entity.id
_entity.type
_entity.pdbx_description
1 polymer ?
#
loop_
_entity_poly.entity_id
_entity_poly.type
_entity_poly.pdbx_seq_one_letter_code
_entity_poly.pdbx_strand_id
1 'polypeptide(L)'
;MNSPFEKRVCLTICICQLTAVLSCVSIVYLTVAVYVPSYRLLNSGFTADTVMCTTVSNRTVNCEGENSIPAWSSCGEWCLSKSSGTCTQISVDVRVNGTNILLEDCESEEVIWCDGIDPKKKSFECIMGDCAGLNGLFNCTVAASSVSATEAAHGSRCRDLTDVLACNLTSLDPEVHCNTKKACLKLEGLYQCREGHCSRVRPPFKCEKKCTGIKTG
;
A
#
# COMPACT_ATOMS: atom_id res chain seq x y z
N MET A 1 -26.37 16.90 -71.66
CA MET A 1 -25.01 16.37 -71.38
C MET A 1 -24.55 17.01 -70.09
N ASN A 2 -24.59 16.30 -68.97
CA ASN A 2 -24.19 16.86 -67.67
C ASN A 2 -22.66 16.88 -67.60
N SER A 3 -22.09 17.99 -67.15
CA SER A 3 -20.63 18.16 -67.08
C SER A 3 -20.04 17.20 -66.03
N PRO A 4 -18.81 16.71 -66.21
CA PRO A 4 -18.18 15.77 -65.27
C PRO A 4 -18.02 16.36 -63.85
N PHE A 5 -18.05 17.69 -63.73
CA PHE A 5 -17.98 18.41 -62.47
C PHE A 5 -19.27 18.26 -61.65
N GLU A 6 -20.44 18.44 -62.25
CA GLU A 6 -21.75 18.31 -61.56
C GLU A 6 -21.97 16.90 -61.01
N LYS A 7 -21.50 15.88 -61.75
CA LYS A 7 -21.57 14.48 -61.30
C LYS A 7 -20.71 14.24 -60.05
N ARG A 8 -19.52 14.86 -59.97
CA ARG A 8 -18.64 14.75 -58.78
C ARG A 8 -19.25 15.45 -57.58
N VAL A 9 -19.81 16.65 -57.75
CA VAL A 9 -20.44 17.40 -56.65
C VAL A 9 -21.66 16.64 -56.11
N CYS A 10 -22.53 16.12 -56.98
CA CYS A 10 -23.69 15.33 -56.57
C CYS A 10 -23.27 14.04 -55.85
N LEU A 11 -22.22 13.36 -56.32
CA LEU A 11 -21.68 12.16 -55.68
C LEU A 11 -21.15 12.46 -54.28
N THR A 12 -20.38 13.54 -54.11
CA THR A 12 -19.83 13.94 -52.80
C THR A 12 -20.94 14.27 -51.82
N ILE A 13 -21.96 15.02 -52.23
CA ILE A 13 -23.10 15.36 -51.38
C ILE A 13 -23.85 14.08 -50.96
N CYS A 14 -24.09 13.16 -51.90
CA CYS A 14 -24.74 11.87 -51.62
C CYS A 14 -23.95 11.05 -50.59
N ILE A 15 -22.62 10.95 -50.74
CA ILE A 15 -21.76 10.24 -49.79
C ILE A 15 -21.78 10.91 -48.42
N CYS A 16 -21.65 12.24 -48.34
CA CYS A 16 -21.69 12.96 -47.07
C CYS A 16 -23.03 12.82 -46.34
N GLN A 17 -24.15 12.81 -47.06
CA GLN A 17 -25.47 12.59 -46.47
C GLN A 17 -25.62 11.14 -45.99
N LEU A 18 -25.16 10.16 -46.77
CA LEU A 18 -25.19 8.75 -46.39
C LEU A 18 -24.32 8.49 -45.14
N THR A 19 -23.12 9.05 -45.06
CA THR A 19 -22.24 8.87 -43.90
C THR A 19 -22.81 9.54 -42.65
N ALA A 20 -23.42 10.72 -42.77
CA ALA A 20 -24.09 11.39 -41.65
C ALA A 20 -25.23 10.53 -41.10
N VAL A 21 -26.07 9.96 -41.96
CA VAL A 21 -27.18 9.08 -41.54
C VAL A 21 -26.65 7.80 -40.89
N LEU A 22 -25.67 7.13 -41.51
CA LEU A 22 -25.08 5.92 -40.95
C LEU A 22 -24.37 6.17 -39.61
N SER A 23 -23.75 7.34 -39.44
CA SER A 23 -23.14 7.78 -38.18
C SER A 23 -24.18 8.02 -37.08
N CYS A 24 -25.29 8.71 -37.38
CA CYS A 24 -26.36 8.89 -36.41
C CYS A 24 -26.96 7.54 -35.97
N VAL A 25 -27.18 6.63 -36.91
CA VAL A 25 -27.71 5.29 -36.60
C VAL A 25 -26.71 4.50 -35.76
N SER A 26 -25.42 4.52 -36.08
CA SER A 26 -24.40 3.80 -35.31
C SER A 26 -24.29 4.34 -33.88
N ILE A 27 -24.39 5.66 -33.66
CA ILE A 27 -24.39 6.24 -32.32
C ILE A 27 -25.58 5.71 -31.49
N VAL A 28 -26.78 5.64 -32.06
CA VAL A 28 -27.96 5.11 -31.34
C VAL A 28 -27.78 3.64 -30.97
N TYR A 29 -27.17 2.83 -31.83
CA TYR A 29 -26.90 1.43 -31.47
C TYR A 29 -25.80 1.29 -30.42
N LEU A 30 -24.75 2.10 -30.50
CA LEU A 30 -23.66 2.10 -29.52
C LEU A 30 -24.15 2.57 -28.15
N THR A 31 -25.04 3.55 -28.08
CA THR A 31 -25.61 3.99 -26.79
C THR A 31 -26.39 2.87 -26.12
N VAL A 32 -27.19 2.10 -26.86
CA VAL A 32 -27.91 0.94 -26.28
C VAL A 32 -26.93 -0.13 -25.79
N ALA A 33 -25.89 -0.43 -26.56
CA ALA A 33 -24.87 -1.42 -26.20
C ALA A 33 -24.15 -1.08 -24.87
N VAL A 34 -23.92 0.20 -24.60
CA VAL A 34 -23.27 0.66 -23.35
C VAL A 34 -24.29 0.88 -22.23
N TYR A 35 -25.46 1.44 -22.55
CA TYR A 35 -26.47 1.83 -21.56
C TYR A 35 -27.09 0.62 -20.87
N VAL A 36 -27.48 -0.42 -21.62
CA VAL A 36 -28.16 -1.61 -21.07
C VAL A 36 -27.34 -2.32 -19.99
N PRO A 37 -26.07 -2.70 -20.19
CA PRO A 37 -25.28 -3.35 -19.14
C PRO A 37 -25.05 -2.41 -17.95
N SER A 38 -24.80 -1.13 -18.20
CA SER A 38 -24.59 -0.13 -17.14
C SER A 38 -25.84 0.05 -16.28
N TYR A 39 -27.02 0.12 -16.89
CA TYR A 39 -28.30 0.24 -16.21
C TYR A 39 -28.61 -1.01 -15.38
N ARG A 40 -28.38 -2.21 -15.94
CA ARG A 40 -28.54 -3.47 -15.21
C ARG A 40 -27.62 -3.54 -14.00
N LEU A 41 -26.37 -3.10 -14.12
CA LEU A 41 -25.41 -3.06 -13.03
C LEU A 41 -25.87 -2.12 -11.92
N LEU A 42 -26.27 -0.89 -12.26
CA LEU A 42 -26.77 0.09 -11.28
C LEU A 42 -28.04 -0.40 -10.57
N ASN A 43 -28.94 -1.05 -11.30
CA ASN A 43 -30.19 -1.60 -10.74
C ASN A 43 -30.02 -2.96 -10.06
N SER A 44 -28.89 -3.65 -10.23
CA SER A 44 -28.63 -4.92 -9.54
C SER A 44 -28.43 -4.77 -8.02
N GLY A 45 -28.60 -3.55 -7.49
CA GLY A 45 -28.60 -3.28 -6.06
C GLY A 45 -27.19 -3.17 -5.52
N PHE A 46 -26.49 -2.10 -5.87
CA PHE A 46 -25.37 -1.68 -5.05
C PHE A 46 -25.91 -1.17 -3.72
N THR A 47 -25.57 -1.85 -2.63
CA THR A 47 -25.80 -1.32 -1.29
C THR A 47 -25.04 0.00 -1.17
N ALA A 48 -25.75 1.10 -0.89
CA ALA A 48 -25.14 2.43 -0.76
C ALA A 48 -24.20 2.54 0.45
N ASP A 49 -24.36 1.65 1.42
CA ASP A 49 -23.51 1.56 2.61
C ASP A 49 -22.21 0.83 2.26
N THR A 50 -21.09 1.52 2.47
CA THR A 50 -19.76 0.93 2.34
C THR A 50 -19.59 -0.14 3.41
N VAL A 51 -19.49 -1.39 2.99
CA VAL A 51 -19.21 -2.54 3.88
C VAL A 51 -17.72 -2.89 3.81
N MET A 52 -17.16 -3.34 4.94
CA MET A 52 -15.78 -3.79 5.00
C MET A 52 -15.74 -5.31 4.88
N CYS A 53 -15.12 -5.83 3.83
CA CYS A 53 -14.99 -7.29 3.64
C CYS A 53 -13.67 -7.80 4.20
N THR A 54 -13.70 -8.89 4.95
CA THR A 54 -12.49 -9.60 5.40
C THR A 54 -12.38 -10.94 4.72
N THR A 55 -11.21 -11.23 4.16
CA THR A 55 -10.94 -12.52 3.52
C THR A 55 -10.91 -13.62 4.57
N VAL A 56 -11.76 -14.64 4.42
CA VAL A 56 -11.85 -15.79 5.33
C VAL A 56 -11.07 -16.98 4.78
N SER A 57 -11.09 -17.18 3.48
CA SER A 57 -10.43 -18.33 2.85
C SER A 57 -10.01 -18.00 1.42
N ASN A 58 -8.81 -18.46 1.06
CA ASN A 58 -8.30 -18.41 -0.29
C ASN A 58 -7.98 -19.84 -0.73
N ARG A 59 -8.67 -20.34 -1.76
CA ARG A 59 -8.48 -21.71 -2.28
C ARG A 59 -8.27 -21.66 -3.78
N THR A 60 -7.37 -22.50 -4.28
CA THR A 60 -7.26 -22.76 -5.71
C THR A 60 -8.10 -23.98 -6.06
N VAL A 61 -8.99 -23.83 -7.04
CA VAL A 61 -9.91 -24.86 -7.51
C VAL A 61 -9.57 -25.15 -8.96
N ASN A 62 -9.57 -26.42 -9.35
CA ASN A 62 -9.37 -26.77 -10.75
C ASN A 62 -10.64 -26.45 -11.55
N CYS A 63 -10.54 -25.55 -12.53
CA CYS A 63 -11.67 -25.12 -13.37
C CYS A 63 -11.58 -25.69 -14.79
N GLU A 64 -10.74 -26.69 -15.01
CA GLU A 64 -10.56 -27.32 -16.32
C GLU A 64 -11.76 -28.21 -16.69
N GLY A 65 -12.65 -27.67 -17.52
CA GLY A 65 -13.78 -28.41 -18.09
C GLY A 65 -15.09 -27.61 -18.08
N GLU A 66 -15.96 -27.92 -19.03
CA GLU A 66 -17.26 -27.25 -19.24
C GLU A 66 -18.24 -27.46 -18.07
N ASN A 67 -18.03 -28.53 -17.27
CA ASN A 67 -18.84 -28.87 -16.09
C ASN A 67 -18.16 -28.56 -14.74
N SER A 68 -16.94 -28.00 -14.76
CA SER A 68 -16.16 -27.68 -13.55
C SER A 68 -16.06 -26.19 -13.27
N ILE A 69 -16.75 -25.35 -14.06
CA ILE A 69 -16.84 -23.92 -13.80
C ILE A 69 -17.84 -23.74 -12.66
N PRO A 70 -17.40 -23.30 -11.47
CA PRO A 70 -18.28 -23.23 -10.32
C PRO A 70 -19.33 -22.13 -10.51
N ALA A 71 -20.55 -22.35 -10.01
CA ALA A 71 -21.64 -21.37 -10.11
C ALA A 71 -21.33 -19.98 -9.51
N TRP A 72 -20.33 -19.90 -8.63
CA TRP A 72 -19.86 -18.64 -8.02
C TRP A 72 -18.85 -17.88 -8.88
N SER A 73 -18.39 -18.43 -10.01
CA SER A 73 -17.41 -17.76 -10.84
C SER A 73 -17.95 -16.40 -11.33
N SER A 74 -17.22 -15.32 -11.08
CA SER A 74 -17.65 -13.96 -11.46
C SER A 74 -17.58 -13.67 -12.96
N CYS A 75 -17.26 -14.67 -13.78
CA CYS A 75 -17.41 -14.61 -15.22
C CYS A 75 -18.89 -14.75 -15.61
N GLY A 76 -19.66 -13.71 -15.35
CA GLY A 76 -20.89 -13.46 -16.11
C GLY A 76 -20.54 -13.22 -17.58
N GLU A 77 -21.47 -13.59 -18.46
CA GLU A 77 -21.53 -13.36 -19.91
C GLU A 77 -20.50 -12.31 -20.37
N TRP A 78 -19.61 -12.65 -21.32
CA TRP A 78 -18.46 -11.86 -21.84
C TRP A 78 -17.05 -12.23 -21.36
N CYS A 79 -16.86 -13.35 -20.68
CA CYS A 79 -15.51 -13.92 -20.56
C CYS A 79 -15.07 -14.60 -21.86
N LEU A 80 -14.35 -13.85 -22.69
CA LEU A 80 -13.70 -14.36 -23.91
C LEU A 80 -12.53 -15.30 -23.61
N SER A 81 -12.06 -15.34 -22.36
CA SER A 81 -11.02 -16.24 -21.91
C SER A 81 -11.63 -17.54 -21.42
N LYS A 82 -11.42 -18.63 -22.15
CA LYS A 82 -11.63 -19.99 -21.63
C LYS A 82 -10.73 -20.13 -20.40
N SER A 83 -11.30 -20.42 -19.22
CA SER A 83 -10.51 -20.71 -18.02
C SER A 83 -9.84 -22.08 -18.17
N SER A 84 -8.77 -22.16 -18.94
CA SER A 84 -7.88 -23.32 -18.92
C SER A 84 -6.96 -23.19 -17.72
N GLY A 85 -7.20 -23.96 -16.66
CA GLY A 85 -6.33 -24.07 -15.50
C GLY A 85 -7.05 -23.91 -14.15
N THR A 86 -6.30 -23.41 -13.17
CA THR A 86 -6.75 -23.22 -11.79
C THR A 86 -7.46 -21.88 -11.60
N CYS A 87 -8.62 -21.88 -10.94
CA CYS A 87 -9.31 -20.68 -10.47
C CYS A 87 -8.98 -20.40 -9.01
N THR A 88 -8.92 -19.13 -8.64
CA THR A 88 -8.81 -18.73 -7.24
C THR A 88 -10.20 -18.40 -6.69
N GLN A 89 -10.63 -19.13 -5.68
CA GLN A 89 -11.82 -18.85 -4.89
C GLN A 89 -11.41 -18.03 -3.66
N ILE A 90 -11.84 -16.78 -3.63
CA ILE A 90 -11.65 -15.90 -2.47
C ILE A 90 -13.01 -15.79 -1.78
N SER A 91 -13.13 -16.41 -0.61
CA SER A 91 -14.32 -16.29 0.25
C SER A 91 -14.12 -15.12 1.19
N VAL A 92 -15.07 -14.20 1.20
CA VAL A 92 -15.06 -13.00 2.03
C VAL A 92 -16.28 -13.00 2.93
N ASP A 93 -16.09 -12.49 4.14
CA ASP A 93 -17.17 -12.19 5.06
C ASP A 93 -17.39 -10.67 5.10
N VAL A 94 -18.65 -10.25 5.11
CA VAL A 94 -19.06 -8.85 4.94
C VAL A 94 -19.36 -8.25 6.30
N ARG A 95 -18.58 -7.24 6.71
CA ARG A 95 -18.80 -6.50 7.96
C ARG A 95 -19.59 -5.24 7.68
N VAL A 96 -20.78 -5.18 8.24
CA VAL A 96 -21.58 -3.95 8.33
C VAL A 96 -21.25 -3.27 9.65
N ASN A 97 -21.10 -1.94 9.66
CA ASN A 97 -20.82 -1.17 10.87
C ASN A 97 -21.92 -1.47 11.92
N GLY A 98 -21.56 -2.11 13.04
CA GLY A 98 -22.50 -2.58 14.07
C GLY A 98 -22.80 -4.08 14.09
N THR A 99 -22.08 -4.92 13.36
CA THR A 99 -22.19 -6.38 13.46
C THR A 99 -21.53 -6.91 14.75
N ASN A 100 -22.30 -7.60 15.60
CA ASN A 100 -21.79 -8.31 16.77
C ASN A 100 -21.18 -9.64 16.32
N ILE A 101 -19.89 -9.84 16.62
CA ILE A 101 -19.22 -11.11 16.39
C ILE A 101 -19.46 -12.04 17.59
N LEU A 102 -19.96 -13.25 17.34
CA LEU A 102 -20.00 -14.32 18.33
C LEU A 102 -18.77 -15.19 18.12
N LEU A 103 -17.79 -15.04 19.01
CA LEU A 103 -16.57 -15.82 19.03
C LEU A 103 -16.82 -17.03 19.94
N GLU A 104 -17.20 -18.17 19.38
CA GLU A 104 -17.27 -19.45 20.13
C GLU A 104 -15.87 -20.09 20.18
N ASP A 105 -15.47 -20.55 21.38
CA ASP A 105 -14.19 -21.24 21.66
C ASP A 105 -12.90 -20.48 21.29
N CYS A 106 -12.92 -19.14 21.34
CA CYS A 106 -11.66 -18.40 21.37
C CYS A 106 -11.06 -18.45 22.79
N GLU A 107 -9.92 -19.13 22.95
CA GLU A 107 -8.97 -18.76 24.01
C GLU A 107 -8.72 -17.26 23.85
N SER A 108 -8.90 -16.51 24.93
CA SER A 108 -8.78 -15.05 24.93
C SER A 108 -7.59 -14.63 24.09
N GLU A 109 -7.84 -13.94 22.97
CA GLU A 109 -6.78 -13.36 22.16
C GLU A 109 -5.88 -12.58 23.11
N GLU A 110 -4.64 -13.03 23.30
CA GLU A 110 -3.64 -12.18 23.92
C GLU A 110 -3.56 -10.95 23.02
N VAL A 111 -4.09 -9.82 23.49
CA VAL A 111 -3.89 -8.54 22.83
C VAL A 111 -2.41 -8.23 22.96
N ILE A 112 -1.63 -8.70 21.98
CA ILE A 112 -0.21 -8.42 21.90
C ILE A 112 -0.11 -7.00 21.38
N TRP A 113 0.02 -6.06 22.30
CA TRP A 113 0.46 -4.72 21.97
C TRP A 113 1.87 -4.84 21.39
N CYS A 114 2.03 -4.46 20.13
CA CYS A 114 3.36 -4.12 19.65
C CYS A 114 3.79 -2.90 20.43
N ASP A 115 4.58 -3.10 21.49
CA ASP A 115 5.11 -2.00 22.26
C ASP A 115 5.76 -1.03 21.27
N GLY A 116 5.29 0.22 21.31
CA GLY A 116 5.93 1.31 20.59
C GLY A 116 7.35 1.49 21.10
N ILE A 117 8.00 2.59 20.72
CA ILE A 117 9.23 2.98 21.43
C ILE A 117 8.84 3.19 22.89
N ASP A 118 9.20 2.25 23.77
CA ASP A 118 8.94 2.35 25.19
C ASP A 118 9.42 3.72 25.68
N PRO A 119 8.55 4.55 26.29
CA PRO A 119 8.99 5.84 26.82
C PRO A 119 10.02 5.67 27.95
N LYS A 120 10.13 4.45 28.50
CA LYS A 120 11.11 4.03 29.49
C LYS A 120 12.44 3.57 28.88
N LYS A 121 12.54 3.39 27.56
CA LYS A 121 13.79 2.95 26.91
C LYS A 121 14.85 4.04 27.10
N LYS A 122 16.03 3.62 27.56
CA LYS A 122 17.12 4.53 27.91
C LYS A 122 17.52 5.35 26.68
N SER A 123 17.46 6.66 26.79
CA SER A 123 18.06 7.56 25.81
C SER A 123 19.51 7.80 26.17
N PHE A 124 20.38 7.73 25.17
CA PHE A 124 21.82 7.96 25.33
C PHE A 124 22.13 9.41 25.01
N GLU A 125 22.81 10.11 25.92
CA GLU A 125 23.24 11.49 25.73
C GLU A 125 24.71 11.52 25.35
N CYS A 126 25.02 11.87 24.10
CA CYS A 126 26.38 11.76 23.57
C CYS A 126 27.29 12.93 24.00
N ILE A 127 27.45 13.16 25.30
CA ILE A 127 28.21 14.29 25.87
C ILE A 127 29.65 13.88 26.25
N MET A 128 29.83 12.69 26.82
CA MET A 128 31.12 12.21 27.36
C MET A 128 31.43 10.75 27.01
N GLY A 129 31.17 10.34 25.76
CA GLY A 129 31.51 8.98 25.32
C GLY A 129 30.48 7.91 25.66
N ASP A 130 29.31 8.27 26.21
CA ASP A 130 28.17 7.35 26.40
C ASP A 130 27.73 6.67 25.09
N CYS A 131 28.10 7.26 23.96
CA CYS A 131 27.80 6.76 22.63
C CYS A 131 28.89 5.84 22.04
N ALA A 132 29.97 5.57 22.80
CA ALA A 132 31.00 4.60 22.42
C ALA A 132 30.48 3.16 22.44
N GLY A 133 29.43 2.87 23.20
CA GLY A 133 28.82 1.54 23.30
C GLY A 133 27.60 1.31 22.40
N LEU A 134 27.27 2.24 21.50
CA LEU A 134 26.06 2.11 20.67
C LEU A 134 26.23 0.98 19.64
N ASN A 135 25.31 0.03 19.67
CA ASN A 135 25.23 -1.06 18.71
C ASN A 135 23.78 -1.27 18.29
N GLY A 136 23.53 -1.22 16.99
CA GLY A 136 22.18 -1.28 16.41
C GLY A 136 21.73 0.02 15.77
N LEU A 137 20.41 0.22 15.70
CA LEU A 137 19.79 1.33 14.99
C LEU A 137 19.36 2.42 15.98
N PHE A 138 19.81 3.65 15.76
CA PHE A 138 19.54 4.77 16.65
C PHE A 138 18.93 5.94 15.90
N ASN A 139 17.95 6.60 16.51
CA ASN A 139 17.48 7.90 16.06
C ASN A 139 18.01 8.97 16.99
N CYS A 140 18.89 9.82 16.46
CA CYS A 140 19.57 10.86 17.17
C CYS A 140 18.95 12.22 16.83
N THR A 141 18.64 13.00 17.85
CA THR A 141 18.22 14.39 17.70
C THR A 141 19.31 15.29 18.24
N VAL A 142 19.66 16.34 17.49
CA VAL A 142 20.51 17.41 18.04
C VAL A 142 19.79 18.06 19.22
N ALA A 143 20.48 18.26 20.34
CA ALA A 143 19.89 18.90 21.52
C ALA A 143 19.58 20.40 21.31
N ALA A 144 19.82 20.95 20.12
CA ALA A 144 19.70 22.37 19.82
C ALA A 144 18.30 22.83 19.35
N SER A 145 17.28 21.98 19.34
CA SER A 145 16.00 22.32 18.66
C SER A 145 14.74 22.24 19.53
N SER A 146 14.84 21.88 20.80
CA SER A 146 13.70 21.98 21.71
C SER A 146 14.16 22.34 23.11
N VAL A 147 13.92 23.61 23.47
CA VAL A 147 13.98 24.23 24.82
C VAL A 147 15.25 25.05 25.14
N SER A 148 15.02 26.36 25.15
CA SER A 148 15.67 27.50 25.82
C SER A 148 17.21 27.62 25.84
N ALA A 149 17.66 28.78 25.33
CA ALA A 149 19.02 29.28 25.23
C ALA A 149 19.69 29.67 26.56
N THR A 150 19.53 28.88 27.61
CA THR A 150 20.20 29.10 28.90
C THR A 150 20.68 27.76 29.45
N GLU A 151 22.01 27.64 29.57
CA GLU A 151 22.77 26.59 30.27
C GLU A 151 23.23 25.37 29.43
N ALA A 152 24.56 25.19 29.40
CA ALA A 152 25.38 24.05 28.95
C ALA A 152 25.07 23.38 27.59
N ALA A 153 26.08 23.30 26.70
CA ALA A 153 26.00 22.60 25.43
C ALA A 153 25.69 21.09 25.59
N HIS A 154 24.41 20.74 25.54
CA HIS A 154 23.94 19.35 25.56
C HIS A 154 24.31 18.64 24.24
N GLY A 155 24.77 17.40 24.33
CA GLY A 155 25.14 16.52 23.21
C GLY A 155 23.91 16.03 22.45
N SER A 156 24.10 15.38 21.29
CA SER A 156 22.97 14.73 20.62
C SER A 156 22.38 13.64 21.51
N ARG A 157 21.06 13.51 21.46
CA ARG A 157 20.30 12.52 22.24
C ARG A 157 19.84 11.42 21.30
N CYS A 158 20.36 10.21 21.49
CA CYS A 158 20.06 9.05 20.67
C CYS A 158 19.11 8.09 21.38
N ARG A 159 18.08 7.63 20.67
CA ARG A 159 17.14 6.62 21.13
C ARG A 159 17.34 5.33 20.34
N ASP A 160 17.39 4.21 21.06
CA ASP A 160 17.54 2.88 20.47
C ASP A 160 16.23 2.40 19.83
N LEU A 161 16.31 2.04 18.55
CA LEU A 161 15.21 1.54 17.73
C LEU A 161 15.41 0.10 17.25
N THR A 162 16.50 -0.54 17.67
CA THR A 162 16.92 -1.87 17.18
C THR A 162 15.85 -2.94 17.36
N ASP A 163 15.14 -2.90 18.49
CA ASP A 163 14.11 -3.90 18.81
C ASP A 163 12.76 -3.61 18.14
N VAL A 164 12.52 -2.35 17.76
CA VAL A 164 11.21 -1.85 17.30
C VAL A 164 11.15 -1.73 15.78
N LEU A 165 12.28 -1.56 15.11
CA LEU A 165 12.35 -1.36 13.65
C LEU A 165 13.27 -2.39 12.99
N ALA A 166 12.75 -3.02 11.94
CA ALA A 166 13.53 -3.77 10.98
C ALA A 166 13.70 -2.91 9.72
N CYS A 167 14.91 -2.40 9.48
CA CYS A 167 15.20 -1.55 8.34
C CYS A 167 16.05 -2.27 7.30
N ASN A 168 15.65 -2.17 6.03
CA ASN A 168 16.50 -2.50 4.89
C ASN A 168 17.22 -1.23 4.43
N LEU A 169 18.52 -1.16 4.73
CA LEU A 169 19.36 0.03 4.51
C LEU A 169 20.01 -0.04 3.13
N THR A 170 19.76 0.95 2.28
CA THR A 170 20.30 0.98 0.90
C THR A 170 21.54 1.85 0.77
N SER A 171 21.66 2.92 1.55
CA SER A 171 22.80 3.83 1.50
C SER A 171 23.18 4.35 2.89
N LEU A 172 24.49 4.26 3.19
CA LEU A 172 25.07 4.67 4.45
C LEU A 172 26.17 5.70 4.19
N ASP A 173 26.20 6.74 5.01
CA ASP A 173 27.28 7.72 5.05
C ASP A 173 28.59 7.10 5.56
N PRO A 174 29.74 7.74 5.25
CA PRO A 174 31.02 7.34 5.85
C PRO A 174 30.91 7.31 7.37
N GLU A 175 31.50 6.27 7.92
CA GLU A 175 31.44 5.95 9.34
C GLU A 175 32.07 7.04 10.20
N VAL A 176 31.36 7.43 11.26
CA VAL A 176 31.81 8.46 12.20
C VAL A 176 32.01 7.83 13.58
N HIS A 177 33.21 7.99 14.13
CA HIS A 177 33.53 7.50 15.46
C HIS A 177 32.99 8.44 16.55
N CYS A 178 31.98 7.98 17.27
CA CYS A 178 31.24 8.74 18.28
C CYS A 178 31.91 8.73 19.68
N ASN A 179 33.24 8.77 19.71
CA ASN A 179 34.03 8.91 20.94
C ASN A 179 34.42 10.37 21.21
N THR A 180 34.45 11.20 20.17
CA THR A 180 34.82 12.62 20.31
C THR A 180 33.58 13.50 20.44
N LYS A 181 33.61 14.46 21.38
CA LYS A 181 32.52 15.42 21.61
C LYS A 181 32.05 16.10 20.31
N LYS A 182 32.98 16.48 19.43
CA LYS A 182 32.69 17.19 18.18
C LYS A 182 31.89 16.36 17.18
N ALA A 183 32.20 15.08 17.05
CA ALA A 183 31.50 14.17 16.14
C ALA A 183 30.08 13.86 16.65
N CYS A 184 29.97 13.62 17.95
CA CYS A 184 28.71 13.32 18.62
C CYS A 184 27.70 14.48 18.59
N LEU A 185 28.17 15.73 18.67
CA LEU A 185 27.29 16.91 18.69
C LEU A 185 26.45 17.08 17.41
N LYS A 186 26.86 16.47 16.30
CA LYS A 186 26.24 16.65 14.96
C LYS A 186 25.39 15.47 14.50
N LEU A 187 25.08 14.52 15.37
CA LEU A 187 24.24 13.37 15.01
C LEU A 187 22.77 13.80 14.91
N GLU A 188 22.23 13.77 13.70
CA GLU A 188 20.84 14.12 13.42
C GLU A 188 20.19 13.13 12.43
N GLY A 189 19.12 12.48 12.88
CA GLY A 189 18.36 11.48 12.14
C GLY A 189 18.75 10.05 12.49
N LEU A 190 18.59 9.15 11.51
CA LEU A 190 18.75 7.72 11.70
C LEU A 190 20.21 7.29 11.45
N TYR A 191 20.78 6.55 12.39
CA TYR A 191 22.15 6.02 12.32
C TYR A 191 22.17 4.53 12.59
N GLN A 192 22.98 3.82 11.81
CA GLN A 192 23.38 2.45 12.11
C GLN A 192 24.73 2.50 12.82
N CYS A 193 24.78 2.04 14.07
CA CYS A 193 25.99 2.04 14.89
C CYS A 193 26.49 0.62 15.14
N ARG A 194 27.81 0.47 15.23
CA ARG A 194 28.49 -0.76 15.67
C ARG A 194 29.65 -0.36 16.56
N GLU A 195 29.58 -0.66 17.85
CA GLU A 195 30.64 -0.34 18.84
C GLU A 195 31.06 1.15 18.81
N GLY A 196 30.07 2.05 18.70
CA GLY A 196 30.32 3.51 18.69
C GLY A 196 30.81 4.07 17.35
N HIS A 197 30.89 3.24 16.32
CA HIS A 197 31.08 3.64 14.94
C HIS A 197 29.72 3.75 14.24
N CYS A 198 29.31 4.97 13.91
CA CYS A 198 27.95 5.25 13.43
C CYS A 198 27.97 5.80 12.00
N SER A 199 27.18 5.18 11.14
CA SER A 199 26.93 5.63 9.77
C SER A 199 25.50 6.14 9.64
N ARG A 200 25.33 7.34 9.09
CA ARG A 200 24.00 7.90 8.86
C ARG A 200 23.29 7.13 7.76
N VAL A 201 22.03 6.79 7.98
CA VAL A 201 21.19 6.14 6.97
C VAL A 201 20.58 7.22 6.09
N ARG A 202 20.83 7.16 4.78
CA ARG A 202 20.21 8.08 3.81
C ARG A 202 19.01 7.44 3.11
N PRO A 203 17.95 8.23 2.82
CA PRO A 203 16.90 7.82 1.90
C PRO A 203 17.46 7.47 0.51
N PRO A 204 16.89 6.49 -0.20
CA PRO A 204 15.72 5.68 0.18
C PRO A 204 16.09 4.56 1.16
N PHE A 205 15.26 4.34 2.17
CA PHE A 205 15.31 3.18 3.05
C PHE A 205 13.88 2.75 3.40
N LYS A 206 13.67 1.46 3.63
CA LYS A 206 12.38 0.92 4.05
C LYS A 206 12.52 0.34 5.46
N CYS A 207 11.81 0.91 6.42
CA CYS A 207 11.76 0.42 7.79
C CYS A 207 10.35 -0.07 8.12
N GLU A 208 10.26 -1.31 8.60
CA GLU A 208 9.02 -1.92 9.07
C GLU A 208 9.07 -2.05 10.58
N LYS A 209 7.93 -1.90 11.24
CA LYS A 209 7.84 -2.11 12.69
C LYS A 209 7.95 -3.60 12.98
N LYS A 210 8.83 -3.97 13.91
CA LYS A 210 9.05 -5.34 14.35
C LYS A 210 8.21 -5.60 15.60
N CYS A 211 7.36 -6.63 15.56
CA CYS A 211 6.63 -7.12 16.74
C CYS A 211 7.13 -8.54 17.04
N THR A 212 7.93 -8.70 18.10
CA THR A 212 8.57 -9.97 18.46
C THR A 212 7.63 -11.01 19.09
N GLY A 213 6.39 -10.64 19.39
CA GLY A 213 5.41 -11.52 20.04
C GLY A 213 4.44 -12.26 19.11
N ILE A 214 4.35 -11.91 17.82
CA ILE A 214 3.34 -12.49 16.94
C ILE A 214 3.86 -13.83 16.37
N LYS A 215 3.38 -14.95 16.91
CA LYS A 215 3.53 -16.26 16.26
C LYS A 215 2.46 -16.36 15.16
N THR A 216 2.85 -16.19 13.90
CA THR A 216 2.00 -16.59 12.78
C THR A 216 2.04 -18.12 12.68
N GLY A 217 0.98 -18.77 13.15
CA GLY A 217 0.70 -20.19 12.89
C GLY A 217 0.15 -20.41 11.49
#